data_AF-A0A2I0K9S0-F1
#
_entry.id   AF-A0A2I0K9S0-F1
#
_cell.length_a   1.000
_cell.length_b   1.000
_cell.length_c   1.000
_cell.angle_alpha   90.00
_cell.angle_beta   90.00
_cell.angle_gamma   90.00
#
_symmetry.space_group_name_H-M   'P 1'
#
loop_
_entity.id
_entity.type
_entity.pdbx_description
1 polymer ?
#
loop_
_entity_poly.entity_id
_entity_poly.type
_entity_poly.pdbx_seq_one_letter_code
_entity_poly.pdbx_strand_id
1 'polypeptide(L)'
;VTGGERLTLTLWFSRNSTHDEDVKLISRLSQICSTAGSSEPLSSLPAPASSNMYLFSRDQSSHQELGINVCFARILVLGFSIYSSHAENDLSEPCDLLLKPLQLTRGDELFSYEFSNILHALQVVQYYFSKSSGLPSPKSELGPGKIAKLSHPQRERVDDLKHFLVKDHKLPWEIFDFTSHEGAGLLDFNWAYFSAAVSAWEDYTSEKHKELLLSMPQWKSHQSMFCVSFGGP
;
A
#
# COMPACT_ATOMS: atom_id res chain seq x y z
N VAL A 1 -2.18 20.62 -5.80
CA VAL A 1 -2.37 21.16 -4.43
C VAL A 1 -1.01 21.67 -4.02
N THR A 2 -0.84 22.98 -3.92
CA THR A 2 0.46 23.64 -3.69
C THR A 2 0.68 24.06 -2.23
N GLY A 3 -0.23 23.64 -1.34
CA GLY A 3 -0.16 23.75 0.12
C GLY A 3 -1.42 23.13 0.74
N GLY A 4 -1.27 22.43 1.87
CA GLY A 4 -2.35 21.67 2.53
C GLY A 4 -2.54 20.23 2.04
N GLU A 5 -3.47 19.49 2.65
CA GLU A 5 -3.78 18.09 2.31
C GLU A 5 -5.04 18.01 1.45
N ARG A 6 -4.98 17.24 0.36
CA ARG A 6 -6.15 16.94 -0.47
C ARG A 6 -6.68 15.55 -0.12
N LEU A 7 -7.73 15.51 0.68
CA LEU A 7 -8.52 14.31 0.88
C LEU A 7 -9.35 14.05 -0.39
N THR A 8 -9.01 12.98 -1.12
CA THR A 8 -9.77 12.54 -2.31
C THR A 8 -10.28 11.12 -2.04
N LEU A 9 -11.59 10.93 -2.03
CA LEU A 9 -12.21 9.62 -2.13
C LEU A 9 -12.41 9.33 -3.62
N THR A 10 -11.58 8.45 -4.19
CA THR A 10 -11.73 8.00 -5.58
C THR A 10 -12.42 6.66 -5.58
N LEU A 11 -13.61 6.61 -6.17
CA LEU A 11 -14.37 5.37 -6.38
C LEU A 11 -14.21 4.94 -7.84
N TRP A 12 -13.86 3.67 -8.05
CA TRP A 12 -13.75 3.06 -9.38
C TRP A 12 -14.89 2.07 -9.54
N PHE A 13 -15.75 2.31 -10.52
CA PHE A 13 -16.85 1.41 -10.85
C PHE A 13 -16.46 0.54 -12.04
N SER A 14 -16.53 -0.77 -11.88
CA SER A 14 -16.32 -1.73 -12.95
C SER A 14 -17.68 -2.23 -13.46
N ARG A 15 -17.84 -2.37 -14.78
CA ARG A 15 -18.99 -3.10 -15.36
C ARG A 15 -18.86 -4.62 -15.20
N ASN A 16 -17.67 -5.09 -14.84
CA ASN A 16 -17.43 -6.49 -14.53
C ASN A 16 -17.57 -6.70 -13.03
N SER A 17 -18.60 -7.46 -12.64
CA SER A 17 -18.92 -7.76 -11.24
C SER A 17 -17.82 -8.57 -10.53
N THR A 18 -16.88 -9.18 -11.25
CA THR A 18 -15.72 -9.86 -10.64
C THR A 18 -14.72 -8.89 -10.00
N HIS A 19 -14.81 -7.61 -10.34
CA HIS A 19 -13.94 -6.53 -9.83
C HIS A 19 -14.77 -5.38 -9.23
N ASP A 20 -15.95 -5.71 -8.73
CA ASP A 20 -16.87 -4.79 -8.09
C ASP A 20 -16.30 -4.37 -6.73
N GLU A 21 -15.61 -3.23 -6.71
CA GLU A 21 -15.06 -2.62 -5.50
C GLU A 21 -16.17 -1.89 -4.70
N ASP A 22 -17.30 -1.54 -5.34
CA ASP A 22 -18.44 -0.93 -4.69
C ASP A 22 -19.16 -1.89 -3.74
N VAL A 23 -19.33 -3.15 -4.10
CA VAL A 23 -19.87 -4.20 -3.22
C VAL A 23 -18.96 -4.41 -2.01
N LYS A 24 -17.63 -4.39 -2.19
CA LYS A 24 -16.68 -4.50 -1.07
C LYS A 24 -16.79 -3.29 -0.14
N LEU A 25 -16.87 -2.08 -0.69
CA LEU A 25 -17.03 -0.85 0.08
C LEU A 25 -18.37 -0.84 0.82
N ILE A 26 -19.47 -1.15 0.15
CA ILE A 26 -20.82 -1.20 0.73
C ILE A 26 -20.89 -2.28 1.81
N SER A 27 -20.33 -3.47 1.56
CA SER A 27 -20.24 -4.54 2.55
C SER A 27 -19.45 -4.09 3.78
N ARG A 28 -18.32 -3.42 3.59
CA ARG A 28 -17.50 -2.89 4.69
C ARG A 28 -18.22 -1.79 5.47
N LEU A 29 -18.86 -0.84 4.79
CA LEU A 29 -19.66 0.21 5.43
C LEU A 29 -20.88 -0.36 6.16
N SER A 30 -21.49 -1.41 5.63
CA SER A 30 -22.59 -2.15 6.28
C SER A 30 -22.12 -2.90 7.52
N GLN A 31 -20.97 -3.58 7.44
CA GLN A 31 -20.33 -4.22 8.59
C GLN A 31 -20.00 -3.18 9.66
N ILE A 32 -19.41 -2.05 9.29
CA ILE A 32 -19.12 -0.92 10.18
C ILE A 32 -20.42 -0.40 10.83
N CYS A 33 -21.48 -0.20 10.05
CA CYS A 33 -22.78 0.23 10.57
C CYS A 33 -23.40 -0.77 11.55
N SER A 34 -23.14 -2.05 11.35
CA SER A 34 -23.69 -3.15 12.17
C SER A 34 -22.85 -3.42 13.42
N THR A 35 -21.55 -3.11 13.37
CA THR A 35 -20.56 -3.31 14.45
C THR A 35 -20.32 -2.06 15.29
N ALA A 36 -21.06 -0.97 15.07
CA ALA A 36 -20.96 0.29 15.81
C ALA A 36 -21.21 0.18 17.34
N GLY A 37 -21.38 -1.04 17.88
CA GLY A 37 -21.41 -1.35 19.31
C GLY A 37 -20.58 -2.57 19.75
N SER A 38 -19.77 -3.21 18.87
CA SER A 38 -18.90 -4.33 19.25
C SER A 38 -17.44 -3.88 19.43
N SER A 39 -16.74 -4.50 20.38
CA SER A 39 -15.36 -4.17 20.75
C SER A 39 -14.30 -4.81 19.85
N GLU A 40 -14.68 -5.42 18.73
CA GLU A 40 -13.72 -6.03 17.81
C GLU A 40 -13.04 -4.96 16.97
N PRO A 41 -11.70 -4.88 16.96
CA PRO A 41 -10.98 -3.92 16.15
C PRO A 41 -11.14 -4.31 14.67
N LEU A 42 -12.08 -3.67 13.97
CA LEU A 42 -12.05 -3.67 12.51
C LEU A 42 -10.71 -3.07 12.08
N SER A 43 -9.97 -3.80 11.24
CA SER A 43 -8.79 -3.25 10.58
C SER A 43 -9.15 -1.90 9.95
N SER A 44 -8.42 -0.85 10.36
CA SER A 44 -8.54 0.51 9.84
C SER A 44 -7.98 0.64 8.41
N LEU A 45 -7.34 -0.43 7.92
CA LEU A 45 -6.75 -0.48 6.59
C LEU A 45 -7.82 -0.87 5.56
N PRO A 46 -7.94 -0.12 4.44
CA PRO A 46 -8.80 -0.52 3.35
C PRO A 46 -8.29 -1.83 2.74
N ALA A 47 -9.22 -2.72 2.38
CA ALA A 47 -8.87 -3.89 1.60
C ALA A 47 -8.30 -3.45 0.24
N PRO A 48 -7.22 -4.08 -0.26
CA PRO A 48 -6.72 -3.75 -1.58
C PRO A 48 -7.75 -4.14 -2.64
N ALA A 49 -7.90 -3.27 -3.65
CA ALA A 49 -8.62 -3.60 -4.88
C ALA A 49 -8.00 -4.81 -5.61
N SER A 50 -8.71 -5.35 -6.59
CA SER A 50 -8.17 -6.41 -7.46
C SER A 50 -6.79 -6.05 -8.04
N SER A 51 -5.89 -7.04 -8.10
CA SER A 51 -4.53 -6.92 -8.67
C SER A 51 -4.51 -6.26 -10.06
N ASN A 52 -5.52 -6.55 -10.90
CA ASN A 52 -5.68 -5.97 -12.23
C ASN A 52 -5.81 -4.44 -12.22
N MET A 53 -6.36 -3.83 -11.16
CA MET A 53 -6.51 -2.37 -11.04
C MET A 53 -5.17 -1.65 -10.84
N TYR A 54 -4.14 -2.38 -10.41
CA TYR A 54 -2.80 -1.85 -10.22
C TYR A 54 -1.87 -2.19 -11.38
N LEU A 55 -2.33 -2.96 -12.36
CA LEU A 55 -1.52 -3.39 -13.49
C LEU A 55 -1.52 -2.32 -14.58
N PHE A 56 -0.33 -1.79 -14.89
CA PHE A 56 -0.12 -0.85 -15.99
C PHE A 56 0.57 -1.54 -17.15
N SER A 57 -0.05 -1.54 -18.33
CA SER A 57 0.58 -1.98 -19.59
C SER A 57 0.67 -0.81 -20.56
N ARG A 58 1.85 -0.64 -21.17
CA ARG A 58 2.12 0.44 -22.13
C ARG A 58 1.45 0.18 -23.48
N ASP A 59 1.36 -1.09 -23.88
CA ASP A 59 0.82 -1.50 -25.17
C ASP A 59 -0.31 -2.51 -24.94
N GLN A 60 -1.56 -2.05 -25.02
CA GLN A 60 -2.74 -2.92 -24.86
C GLN A 60 -2.95 -3.84 -26.07
N SER A 61 -2.11 -3.74 -27.11
CA SER A 61 -2.30 -4.40 -28.41
C SER A 61 -1.67 -5.79 -28.52
N SER A 62 -0.80 -6.19 -27.58
CA SER A 62 -0.22 -7.54 -27.56
C SER A 62 -0.68 -8.32 -26.33
N HIS A 63 -1.29 -9.49 -26.55
CA HIS A 63 -1.78 -10.39 -25.50
C HIS A 63 -0.65 -11.03 -24.66
N GLN A 64 0.59 -10.55 -24.75
CA GLN A 64 1.79 -11.22 -24.21
C GLN A 64 2.66 -10.35 -23.28
N GLU A 65 2.41 -9.04 -23.18
CA GLU A 65 3.14 -8.19 -22.24
C GLU A 65 2.43 -8.12 -20.88
N LEU A 66 2.98 -8.86 -19.91
CA LEU A 66 2.66 -8.69 -18.49
C LEU A 66 2.93 -7.24 -18.11
N GLY A 67 1.88 -6.51 -17.74
CA GLY A 67 2.01 -5.15 -17.25
C GLY A 67 2.81 -5.07 -15.94
N ILE A 68 3.19 -3.86 -15.53
CA ILE A 68 3.89 -3.61 -14.28
C ILE A 68 2.87 -3.19 -13.21
N ASN A 69 3.00 -3.77 -12.01
CA ASN A 69 2.23 -3.29 -10.86
C ASN A 69 2.71 -1.88 -10.43
N VAL A 70 1.84 -0.88 -10.51
CA VAL A 70 2.17 0.53 -10.24
C VAL A 70 2.61 0.77 -8.79
N CYS A 71 2.11 -0.03 -7.83
CA CYS A 71 2.51 0.11 -6.44
C CYS A 71 3.96 -0.35 -6.26
N PHE A 72 4.30 -1.49 -6.84
CA PHE A 72 5.65 -2.02 -6.83
C PHE A 72 6.62 -1.08 -7.55
N ALA A 73 6.26 -0.60 -8.74
CA ALA A 73 7.09 0.35 -9.50
C ALA A 73 7.40 1.61 -8.68
N ARG A 74 6.42 2.18 -7.96
CA ARG A 74 6.67 3.33 -7.08
C ARG A 74 7.60 3.02 -5.91
N ILE A 75 7.45 1.86 -5.28
CA ILE A 75 8.35 1.42 -4.20
C ILE A 75 9.80 1.34 -4.71
N LEU A 76 10.01 0.75 -5.90
CA LEU A 76 11.33 0.68 -6.53
C LEU A 76 11.92 2.07 -6.80
N VAL A 77 11.14 2.97 -7.38
CA VAL A 77 11.55 4.35 -7.68
C VAL A 77 11.93 5.11 -6.40
N LEU A 78 11.27 4.83 -5.29
CA LEU A 78 11.58 5.42 -3.97
C LEU A 78 12.78 4.76 -3.27
N GLY A 79 13.46 3.83 -3.95
CA GLY A 79 14.68 3.16 -3.50
C GLY A 79 14.44 1.97 -2.58
N PHE A 80 13.21 1.46 -2.51
CA PHE A 80 12.87 0.28 -1.73
C PHE A 80 12.71 -0.95 -2.63
N SER A 81 12.66 -2.11 -2.02
CA SER A 81 12.33 -3.37 -2.65
C SER A 81 11.50 -4.21 -1.69
N ILE A 82 11.00 -5.35 -2.15
CA ILE A 82 10.12 -6.19 -1.35
C ILE A 82 10.75 -7.55 -1.10
N TYR A 83 10.49 -8.06 0.09
CA TYR A 83 10.77 -9.43 0.46
C TYR A 83 9.47 -10.09 0.92
N SER A 84 9.20 -11.29 0.43
CA SER A 84 8.11 -12.12 0.95
C SER A 84 8.65 -13.50 1.27
N SER A 85 8.36 -13.98 2.48
CA SER A 85 8.62 -15.36 2.90
C SER A 85 7.65 -16.35 2.24
N HIS A 86 6.50 -15.87 1.75
CA HIS A 86 5.44 -16.67 1.14
C HIS A 86 5.59 -16.90 -0.36
N ALA A 87 6.70 -16.43 -0.95
CA ALA A 87 7.09 -16.75 -2.31
C ALA A 87 7.70 -18.18 -2.34
N GLU A 88 6.92 -19.19 -1.97
CA GLU A 88 7.30 -20.58 -2.26
C GLU A 88 6.98 -20.89 -3.73
N ASN A 89 7.93 -21.57 -4.40
CA ASN A 89 8.02 -22.21 -5.73
C ASN A 89 6.96 -22.01 -6.85
N ASP A 90 5.73 -21.64 -6.56
CA ASP A 90 4.68 -21.31 -7.54
C ASP A 90 4.55 -19.79 -7.69
N LEU A 91 5.48 -19.20 -8.45
CA LEU A 91 5.36 -17.84 -9.02
C LEU A 91 4.29 -17.80 -10.14
N SER A 92 3.19 -18.53 -10.02
CA SER A 92 2.20 -18.64 -11.11
C SER A 92 1.46 -17.32 -11.36
N GLU A 93 1.15 -16.57 -10.29
CA GLU A 93 0.57 -15.22 -10.39
C GLU A 93 1.33 -14.18 -9.52
N PRO A 94 2.27 -13.41 -10.10
CA PRO A 94 3.12 -12.45 -9.37
C PRO A 94 2.31 -11.41 -8.59
N CYS A 95 1.16 -11.00 -9.12
CA CYS A 95 0.38 -9.94 -8.51
C CYS A 95 -0.34 -10.39 -7.23
N ASP A 96 -0.61 -11.68 -7.08
CA ASP A 96 -1.23 -12.23 -5.87
C ASP A 96 -0.27 -12.21 -4.69
N LEU A 97 1.04 -12.38 -4.95
CA LEU A 97 2.06 -12.23 -3.92
C LEU A 97 2.05 -10.81 -3.32
N LEU A 98 1.78 -9.79 -4.15
CA LEU A 98 1.71 -8.41 -3.70
C LEU A 98 0.52 -8.11 -2.79
N LEU A 99 -0.49 -8.99 -2.77
CA LEU A 99 -1.65 -8.91 -1.88
C LEU A 99 -1.41 -9.65 -0.55
N LYS A 100 -0.35 -10.45 -0.45
CA LYS A 100 0.05 -11.16 0.78
C LYS A 100 0.95 -10.28 1.66
N PRO A 101 1.12 -10.65 2.94
CA PRO A 101 2.06 -9.99 3.82
C PRO A 101 3.49 -9.99 3.25
N LEU A 102 4.16 -8.85 3.38
CA LEU A 102 5.50 -8.62 2.86
C LEU A 102 6.30 -7.65 3.71
N GLN A 103 7.62 -7.65 3.54
CA GLN A 103 8.54 -6.74 4.20
C GLN A 103 9.26 -5.87 3.18
N LEU A 104 9.74 -4.72 3.63
CA LEU A 104 10.53 -3.80 2.81
C LEU A 104 12.03 -4.05 2.98
N THR A 105 12.74 -3.95 1.88
CA THR A 105 14.20 -3.95 1.85
C THR A 105 14.73 -2.66 1.24
N ARG A 106 15.93 -2.25 1.65
CA ARG A 106 16.67 -1.15 1.04
C ARG A 106 18.15 -1.53 1.03
N GLY A 107 18.72 -1.68 -0.16
CA GLY A 107 20.05 -2.28 -0.31
C GLY A 107 20.09 -3.68 0.34
N ASP A 108 21.06 -3.88 1.23
CA ASP A 108 21.27 -5.14 1.94
C ASP A 108 20.52 -5.26 3.28
N GLU A 109 19.65 -4.28 3.57
CA GLU A 109 18.93 -4.19 4.84
C GLU A 109 17.46 -4.61 4.66
N LEU A 110 16.99 -5.45 5.56
CA LEU A 110 15.61 -5.93 5.69
C LEU A 110 14.97 -5.29 6.91
N PHE A 111 13.84 -4.61 6.68
CA PHE A 111 13.04 -4.06 7.75
C PHE A 111 12.12 -5.12 8.35
N SER A 112 12.17 -5.29 9.66
CA SER A 112 11.47 -6.40 10.34
C SER A 112 9.96 -6.27 10.33
N TYR A 113 9.43 -5.07 10.10
CA TYR A 113 7.98 -4.83 10.11
C TYR A 113 7.34 -5.49 8.88
N GLU A 114 6.35 -6.35 9.12
CA GLU A 114 5.56 -7.00 8.10
C GLU A 114 4.34 -6.14 7.75
N PHE A 115 4.30 -5.65 6.52
CA PHE A 115 3.17 -4.94 5.96
C PHE A 115 2.13 -5.94 5.48
N SER A 116 0.86 -5.57 5.60
CA SER A 116 -0.27 -6.42 5.20
C SER A 116 -0.28 -6.78 3.71
N ASN A 117 0.22 -5.87 2.86
CA ASN A 117 0.34 -6.02 1.41
C ASN A 117 1.16 -4.84 0.82
N ILE A 118 1.37 -4.85 -0.50
CA ILE A 118 2.12 -3.82 -1.23
C ILE A 118 1.53 -2.42 -1.09
N LEU A 119 0.20 -2.31 -0.99
CA LEU A 119 -0.47 -1.03 -0.89
C LEU A 119 -0.22 -0.39 0.48
N HIS A 120 -0.35 -1.16 1.56
CA HIS A 120 -0.01 -0.71 2.90
C HIS A 120 1.46 -0.25 2.94
N ALA A 121 2.38 -1.04 2.40
CA ALA A 121 3.79 -0.64 2.33
C ALA A 121 3.99 0.68 1.57
N LEU A 122 3.36 0.83 0.40
CA LEU A 122 3.46 2.06 -0.39
C LEU A 122 2.90 3.28 0.35
N GLN A 123 1.76 3.14 1.02
CA GLN A 123 1.14 4.23 1.77
C GLN A 123 2.07 4.76 2.86
N VAL A 124 2.72 3.87 3.60
CA VAL A 124 3.70 4.26 4.64
C VAL A 124 4.95 4.88 4.03
N VAL A 125 5.47 4.32 2.93
CA VAL A 125 6.63 4.91 2.21
C VAL A 125 6.31 6.32 1.72
N GLN A 126 5.14 6.53 1.11
CA GLN A 126 4.71 7.84 0.66
C GLN A 126 4.48 8.82 1.81
N TYR A 127 3.91 8.34 2.93
CA TYR A 127 3.75 9.15 4.14
C TYR A 127 5.10 9.61 4.69
N TYR A 128 6.08 8.71 4.78
CA TYR A 128 7.44 9.04 5.21
C TYR A 128 8.07 10.15 4.36
N PHE A 129 8.04 10.02 3.03
CA PHE A 129 8.63 11.03 2.15
C PHE A 129 7.87 12.37 2.17
N SER A 130 6.54 12.33 2.26
CA SER A 130 5.68 13.52 2.34
C SER A 130 5.82 14.28 3.66
N LYS A 131 6.05 13.57 4.77
CA LYS A 131 6.15 14.13 6.13
C LYS A 131 7.58 14.22 6.68
N SER A 132 8.59 13.93 5.86
CA SER A 132 10.01 13.88 6.25
C SER A 132 10.53 15.14 6.95
N SER A 133 9.93 16.31 6.71
CA SER A 133 10.29 17.58 7.36
C SER A 133 9.58 17.86 8.70
N GLY A 134 8.55 17.07 9.08
CA GLY A 134 7.72 17.29 10.26
C GLY A 134 7.53 16.08 11.16
N LEU A 135 8.19 14.95 10.87
CA LEU A 135 8.16 13.77 11.72
C LEU A 135 8.85 14.08 13.06
N PRO A 136 8.22 13.74 14.20
CA PRO A 136 8.88 13.90 15.49
C PRO A 136 10.16 13.06 15.51
N SER A 137 11.23 13.63 16.07
CA SER A 137 12.48 12.89 16.31
C SER A 137 12.15 11.56 16.98
N PRO A 138 12.73 10.43 16.52
CA PRO A 138 12.48 9.15 17.14
C PRO A 138 12.80 9.25 18.63
N LYS A 139 11.80 8.96 19.47
CA LYS A 139 11.91 9.07 20.94
C LYS A 139 12.84 8.02 21.55
N SER A 140 13.25 7.04 20.75
CA SER A 140 14.15 5.94 21.11
C SER A 140 15.01 5.60 19.91
N GLU A 141 16.26 5.23 20.16
CA GLU A 141 17.07 4.50 19.19
C GLU A 141 16.27 3.29 18.67
N LEU A 142 16.43 2.99 17.38
CA LEU A 142 15.76 1.87 16.76
C LEU A 142 16.10 0.59 17.55
N GLY A 143 15.10 -0.02 18.17
CA GLY A 143 15.30 -1.17 19.03
C GLY A 143 16.06 -2.30 18.31
N PRO A 144 16.92 -3.04 19.02
CA PRO A 144 17.67 -4.14 18.44
C PRO A 144 16.71 -5.14 17.77
N GLY A 145 17.02 -5.53 16.53
CA GLY A 145 16.22 -6.49 15.75
C GLY A 145 15.22 -5.91 14.76
N LYS A 146 15.05 -4.58 14.69
CA LYS A 146 14.16 -3.95 13.69
C LYS A 146 14.74 -3.90 12.27
N ILE A 147 16.06 -4.02 12.14
CA ILE A 147 16.75 -4.17 10.86
C ILE A 147 17.58 -5.43 10.94
N ALA A 148 17.47 -6.28 9.92
CA ALA A 148 18.36 -7.41 9.70
C ALA A 148 19.16 -7.18 8.42
N LYS A 149 20.38 -7.71 8.35
CA LYS A 149 21.07 -7.83 7.05
C LYS A 149 20.47 -9.01 6.29
N LEU A 150 20.22 -8.81 5.00
CA LEU A 150 19.77 -9.88 4.13
C LEU A 150 20.87 -10.95 4.01
N SER A 151 20.49 -12.19 4.30
CA SER A 151 21.30 -13.37 3.95
C SER A 151 21.33 -13.57 2.44
N HIS A 152 22.31 -14.32 1.94
CA HIS A 152 22.48 -14.53 0.50
C HIS A 152 21.22 -15.10 -0.19
N PRO A 153 20.53 -16.13 0.34
CA PRO A 153 19.28 -16.62 -0.25
C PRO A 153 18.15 -15.58 -0.27
N GLN A 154 18.12 -14.67 0.71
CA GLN A 154 17.11 -13.62 0.76
C GLN A 154 17.38 -12.54 -0.28
N ARG A 155 18.65 -12.22 -0.56
CA ARG A 155 19.03 -11.28 -1.63
C ARG A 155 18.64 -11.81 -2.99
N GLU A 156 18.98 -13.07 -3.28
CA GLU A 156 18.58 -13.74 -4.52
C GLU A 156 17.07 -13.70 -4.68
N ARG A 157 16.31 -14.04 -3.63
CA ARG A 157 14.85 -13.96 -3.67
C ARG A 157 14.32 -12.55 -3.96
N VAL A 158 14.90 -11.52 -3.34
CA VAL A 158 14.50 -10.13 -3.61
C VAL A 158 14.75 -9.77 -5.07
N ASP A 159 15.89 -10.19 -5.62
CA ASP A 159 16.25 -9.91 -7.01
C ASP A 159 15.39 -10.70 -8.01
N ASP A 160 15.11 -11.98 -7.74
CA ASP A 160 14.18 -12.80 -8.51
C ASP A 160 12.79 -12.17 -8.57
N LEU A 161 12.28 -11.71 -7.43
CA LEU A 161 10.98 -11.02 -7.36
C LEU A 161 10.99 -9.72 -8.16
N LYS A 162 12.06 -8.93 -8.10
CA LYS A 162 12.19 -7.72 -8.92
C LYS A 162 12.17 -8.04 -10.41
N HIS A 163 12.97 -9.01 -10.86
CA HIS A 163 13.04 -9.41 -12.25
C HIS A 163 11.70 -9.98 -12.75
N PHE A 164 11.01 -10.71 -11.89
CA PHE A 164 9.72 -11.31 -12.21
C PHE A 164 8.59 -10.26 -12.33
N LEU A 165 8.59 -9.26 -11.45
CA LEU A 165 7.58 -8.18 -11.43
C LEU A 165 7.87 -7.04 -12.40
N VAL A 166 9.13 -6.84 -12.79
CA VAL A 166 9.59 -5.77 -13.69
C VAL A 166 10.55 -6.38 -14.72
N LYS A 167 10.02 -6.66 -15.92
CA LYS A 167 10.81 -7.14 -17.05
C LYS A 167 11.74 -6.07 -17.63
N ASP A 168 11.30 -4.81 -17.63
CA ASP A 168 12.10 -3.67 -18.07
C ASP A 168 12.44 -2.76 -16.89
N HIS A 169 13.70 -2.78 -16.48
CA HIS A 169 14.22 -2.02 -15.34
C HIS A 169 14.18 -0.49 -15.54
N LYS A 170 14.03 0.00 -16.78
CA LYS A 170 13.90 1.44 -17.05
C LYS A 170 12.46 1.92 -16.98
N LEU A 171 11.50 1.04 -17.23
CA LEU A 171 10.08 1.37 -17.33
C LEU A 171 9.50 2.04 -16.07
N PRO A 172 9.82 1.63 -14.82
CA PRO A 172 9.36 2.34 -13.62
C PRO A 172 9.78 3.82 -13.58
N TRP A 173 11.02 4.12 -13.99
CA TRP A 173 11.56 5.48 -13.99
C TRP A 173 10.92 6.34 -15.08
N GLU A 174 10.64 5.75 -16.24
CA GLU A 174 9.92 6.42 -17.34
C GLU A 174 8.45 6.70 -16.97
N ILE A 175 7.76 5.76 -16.31
CA ILE A 175 6.35 5.93 -15.91
C ILE A 175 6.18 7.13 -14.96
N PHE A 176 7.14 7.31 -14.05
CA PHE A 176 7.06 8.34 -13.02
C PHE A 176 7.91 9.57 -13.33
N ASP A 177 8.45 9.67 -14.55
CA ASP A 177 9.31 10.77 -15.03
C ASP A 177 10.45 11.13 -14.06
N PHE A 178 11.00 10.11 -13.39
CA PHE A 178 12.20 10.25 -12.58
C PHE A 178 13.42 10.15 -13.51
N THR A 179 13.62 11.16 -14.35
CA THR A 179 14.87 11.30 -15.09
C THR A 179 15.99 11.63 -14.09
N SER A 180 17.13 10.98 -14.26
CA SER A 180 18.21 10.79 -13.29
C SER A 180 18.98 12.06 -12.85
N HIS A 181 18.36 13.24 -12.84
CA HIS A 181 19.01 14.49 -12.46
C HIS A 181 18.39 15.22 -11.24
N GLU A 182 17.28 14.73 -10.66
CA GLU A 182 16.78 15.18 -9.35
C GLU A 182 16.88 14.10 -8.25
N GLY A 183 17.36 12.90 -8.58
CA GLY A 183 17.55 11.78 -7.66
C GLY A 183 18.84 11.81 -6.82
N ALA A 184 19.68 12.84 -6.99
CA ALA A 184 20.95 13.00 -6.25
C ALA A 184 20.77 13.26 -4.74
N GLY A 185 19.52 13.33 -4.26
CA GLY A 185 19.16 13.46 -2.86
C GLY A 185 17.76 12.93 -2.60
N LEU A 186 17.49 11.66 -2.93
CA LEU A 186 16.41 10.91 -2.28
C LEU A 186 16.78 10.83 -0.79
N LEU A 187 16.46 11.92 -0.07
CA LEU A 187 16.58 12.26 1.36
C LEU A 187 17.41 11.30 2.20
N ASP A 188 18.31 11.82 3.05
CA ASP A 188 19.05 11.05 4.06
C ASP A 188 18.13 10.04 4.76
N PHE A 189 18.14 8.82 4.24
CA PHE A 189 17.13 7.84 4.60
C PHE A 189 17.57 7.23 5.92
N ASN A 190 16.62 7.12 6.85
CA ASN A 190 16.94 6.58 8.16
C ASN A 190 15.81 5.68 8.65
N TRP A 191 16.15 4.42 8.90
CA TRP A 191 15.22 3.40 9.38
C TRP A 191 14.55 3.73 10.72
N ALA A 192 15.20 4.50 11.60
CA ALA A 192 14.59 4.95 12.85
C ALA A 192 13.44 5.92 12.59
N TYR A 193 13.65 6.90 11.71
CA TYR A 193 12.58 7.82 11.28
C TYR A 193 11.51 7.09 10.47
N PHE A 194 11.88 6.13 9.62
CA PHE A 194 10.92 5.31 8.90
C PHE A 194 10.06 4.48 9.86
N SER A 195 10.66 3.84 10.87
CA SER A 195 9.90 3.13 11.90
C SER A 195 8.97 4.04 12.69
N ALA A 196 9.37 5.29 12.96
CA ALA A 196 8.47 6.27 13.59
C ALA A 196 7.31 6.65 12.66
N ALA A 197 7.57 6.76 11.35
CA ALA A 197 6.56 7.04 10.34
C ALA A 197 5.53 5.91 10.20
N VAL A 198 5.93 4.64 10.35
CA VAL A 198 5.00 3.49 10.41
C VAL A 198 3.97 3.71 11.53
N SER A 199 4.44 3.92 12.76
CA SER A 199 3.54 4.12 13.90
C SER A 199 2.68 5.39 13.76
N ALA A 200 3.28 6.50 13.31
CA ALA A 200 2.54 7.74 13.07
C ALA A 200 1.46 7.58 11.99
N TRP A 201 1.70 6.77 10.97
CA TRP A 201 0.73 6.48 9.92
C TRP A 201 -0.41 5.57 10.41
N GLU A 202 -0.10 4.56 11.24
CA GLU A 202 -1.09 3.71 11.88
C GLU A 202 -2.00 4.51 12.81
N ASP A 203 -1.40 5.37 13.65
CA ASP A 203 -2.13 6.28 14.55
C ASP A 203 -3.03 7.23 13.77
N TYR A 204 -2.49 7.86 12.71
CA TYR A 204 -3.25 8.75 11.83
C TYR A 204 -4.44 8.02 11.17
N THR A 205 -4.21 6.82 10.64
CA THR A 205 -5.26 6.04 9.98
C THR A 205 -6.33 5.60 10.98
N SER A 206 -5.93 5.24 12.20
CA SER A 206 -6.84 4.92 13.31
C SER A 206 -7.69 6.12 13.73
N GLU A 207 -7.09 7.31 13.84
CA GLU A 207 -7.81 8.55 14.13
C GLU A 207 -8.81 8.91 13.04
N LYS A 208 -8.40 8.85 11.76
CA LYS A 208 -9.31 9.08 10.62
C LYS A 208 -10.43 8.06 10.55
N HIS A 209 -10.15 6.80 10.88
CA HIS A 209 -11.20 5.79 10.99
C HIS A 209 -12.21 6.15 12.09
N LYS A 210 -11.76 6.61 13.28
CA LYS A 210 -12.66 7.07 14.35
C LYS A 210 -13.49 8.30 13.93
N GLU A 211 -12.87 9.30 13.30
CA GLU A 211 -13.56 10.48 12.76
C GLU A 211 -14.64 10.09 11.75
N LEU A 212 -14.32 9.15 10.85
CA LEU A 212 -15.26 8.58 9.90
C LEU A 212 -16.45 7.95 10.62
N LEU A 213 -16.20 7.06 11.58
CA LEU A 213 -17.24 6.39 12.37
C LEU A 213 -18.15 7.37 13.12
N LEU A 214 -17.58 8.40 13.74
CA LEU A 214 -18.34 9.45 14.44
C LEU A 214 -19.21 10.29 13.48
N SER A 215 -18.81 10.41 12.23
CA SER A 215 -19.55 11.15 11.20
C SER A 215 -20.68 10.32 10.57
N MET A 216 -20.61 8.98 10.63
CA MET A 216 -21.60 8.08 10.01
C MET A 216 -23.05 8.36 10.42
N PRO A 217 -23.40 8.59 11.71
CA PRO A 217 -24.78 8.89 12.10
C PRO A 217 -25.30 10.19 11.47
N GLN A 218 -24.43 11.21 11.36
CA GLN A 218 -24.80 12.46 10.71
C GLN A 218 -25.07 12.24 9.22
N TRP A 219 -24.23 11.47 8.53
CA TRP A 219 -24.44 11.16 7.11
C TRP A 219 -25.75 10.38 6.87
N LYS A 220 -26.14 9.48 7.79
CA LYS A 220 -27.46 8.83 7.76
C LYS A 220 -28.60 9.83 7.96
N SER A 221 -28.48 10.73 8.96
CA SER A 221 -29.52 11.72 9.25
C SER A 221 -29.75 12.70 8.09
N HIS A 222 -28.68 13.06 7.38
CA HIS A 222 -28.74 13.95 6.20
C HIS A 222 -29.05 13.19 4.90
N GLN A 223 -29.43 11.91 4.96
CA GLN A 223 -29.71 11.09 3.78
C GLN A 223 -28.56 11.09 2.76
N SER A 224 -27.32 11.23 3.23
CA SER A 224 -26.11 11.12 2.40
C SER A 224 -25.62 9.68 2.30
N MET A 225 -26.12 8.80 3.17
CA MET A 225 -25.84 7.37 3.17
C MET A 225 -27.13 6.61 3.48
N PHE A 226 -27.45 5.63 2.63
CA PHE A 226 -28.66 4.82 2.75
C PHE A 226 -28.27 3.39 3.15
N CYS A 227 -28.94 2.84 4.16
CA CYS A 227 -28.86 1.41 4.41
C CYS A 227 -29.71 0.70 3.35
N VAL A 228 -29.06 0.06 2.37
CA VAL A 228 -29.76 -0.76 1.38
C VAL A 228 -29.90 -2.15 1.96
N SER A 229 -31.12 -2.55 2.31
CA SER A 229 -31.46 -3.94 2.58
C SER A 229 -31.63 -4.65 1.25
N PHE A 230 -30.66 -5.49 0.89
CA PHE A 230 -30.86 -6.44 -0.21
C PHE A 230 -31.87 -7.48 0.28
N GLY A 231 -33.13 -7.34 -0.14
CA GLY A 231 -34.10 -8.43 -0.03
C GLY A 231 -33.54 -9.62 -0.78
N GLY A 232 -33.31 -10.73 -0.07
CA GLY A 232 -32.90 -11.98 -0.70
C GLY A 232 -33.97 -12.47 -1.69
N PRO A 233 -33.57 -13.26 -2.71
CA PRO A 233 -34.51 -13.92 -3.61
C PRO A 233 -35.44 -14.88 -2.87
#